data_AF-A0A9P5H8P0-F1
#
_entry.id   AF-A0A9P5H8P0-F1
#
_cell.length_a   1.000
_cell.length_b   1.000
_cell.length_c   1.000
_cell.angle_alpha   90.00
_cell.angle_beta   90.00
_cell.angle_gamma   90.00
#
_symmetry.space_group_name_H-M   'P 1'
#
loop_
_entity.id
_entity.type
_entity.pdbx_description
1 polymer ?
#
loop_
_entity_poly.entity_id
_entity_poly.type
_entity_poly.pdbx_seq_one_letter_code
_entity_poly.pdbx_strand_id
1 'polypeptide(L)'
;MGISSDTPLRRVVTTHKSSKSTILFDESIELQSGFGSNAVTLWQNFQHPAELRDSDPVEPDKRDIYASGSLIRVVDFPPNSQGHNHRTASLDYGIVLEGELELLMEDDSRTTVGAGDVIVQQAVGTHFFFLP
;
A
#
# COMPACT_ATOMS: atom_id res chain seq x y z
N MET A 1 5.91 15.25 -4.35
CA MET A 1 5.60 14.69 -5.69
C MET A 1 5.33 13.19 -5.57
N GLY A 2 4.13 12.76 -5.97
CA GLY A 2 3.69 11.36 -5.95
C GLY A 2 4.28 10.55 -7.10
N ILE A 3 4.10 9.23 -7.10
CA ILE A 3 4.61 8.31 -8.13
C ILE A 3 4.40 8.93 -9.51
N SER A 4 5.49 9.35 -10.15
CA SER A 4 5.48 10.02 -11.46
C SER A 4 4.53 9.30 -12.42
N SER A 5 3.56 10.05 -12.96
CA SER A 5 2.57 9.57 -13.93
C SER A 5 3.19 8.96 -15.18
N ASP A 6 4.49 9.18 -15.41
CA ASP A 6 5.20 8.73 -16.59
C ASP A 6 5.68 7.27 -16.51
N THR A 7 5.67 6.65 -15.32
CA THR A 7 5.99 5.22 -15.19
C THR A 7 4.82 4.45 -14.56
N PRO A 8 4.08 3.63 -15.34
CA PRO A 8 3.01 2.83 -14.78
C PRO A 8 3.54 1.80 -13.77
N LEU A 9 2.81 1.61 -12.68
CA LEU A 9 3.17 0.67 -11.63
C LEU A 9 3.13 -0.76 -12.18
N ARG A 10 4.28 -1.45 -12.20
CA ARG A 10 4.36 -2.84 -12.66
C ARG A 10 4.15 -3.82 -11.51
N ARG A 11 3.21 -4.74 -11.65
CA ARG A 11 2.99 -5.88 -10.72
C ARG A 11 3.46 -7.17 -11.37
N VAL A 12 4.35 -7.88 -10.69
CA VAL A 12 4.76 -9.25 -11.06
C VAL A 12 4.39 -10.19 -9.92
N VAL A 13 3.57 -11.19 -10.21
CA VAL A 13 3.15 -12.24 -9.26
C VAL A 13 3.65 -13.58 -9.75
N THR A 14 4.20 -14.38 -8.84
CA THR A 14 4.67 -15.74 -9.12
C THR A 14 3.82 -16.77 -8.40
N THR A 15 3.70 -17.97 -8.96
CA THR A 15 3.00 -19.09 -8.32
C THR A 15 3.69 -20.43 -8.64
N HIS A 16 3.20 -21.51 -8.06
CA HIS A 16 3.60 -22.87 -8.38
C HIS A 16 2.49 -23.59 -9.16
N LYS A 17 2.79 -24.01 -10.39
CA LYS A 17 1.87 -24.80 -11.22
C LYS A 17 2.53 -26.13 -11.60
N SER A 18 1.89 -27.25 -11.26
CA SER A 18 2.37 -28.59 -11.61
C SER A 18 3.84 -28.83 -11.23
N SER A 19 4.22 -28.55 -9.99
CA SER A 19 5.59 -28.65 -9.42
C SER A 19 6.65 -27.68 -9.95
N LYS A 20 6.28 -26.71 -10.79
CA LYS A 20 7.21 -25.69 -11.32
C LYS A 20 6.82 -24.30 -10.83
N SER A 21 7.82 -23.47 -10.50
CA SER A 21 7.62 -22.04 -10.30
C SER A 21 7.37 -21.35 -11.65
N THR A 22 6.39 -20.47 -11.71
CA THR A 22 6.01 -19.74 -12.93
C THR A 22 5.54 -18.33 -12.58
N ILE A 23 5.57 -17.43 -13.58
CA ILE A 23 4.90 -16.13 -13.51
C ILE A 23 3.39 -16.38 -13.65
N LEU A 24 2.62 -15.79 -12.73
CA LEU A 24 1.15 -15.75 -12.75
C LEU A 24 0.66 -14.46 -13.44
N PHE A 25 1.20 -13.31 -13.02
CA PHE A 25 0.91 -12.00 -13.60
C PHE A 25 2.21 -11.23 -13.84
N ASP A 26 2.27 -10.50 -14.94
CA ASP A 26 3.31 -9.52 -15.25
C ASP A 26 2.65 -8.39 -16.05
N GLU A 27 2.23 -7.36 -15.35
CA GLU A 27 1.32 -6.36 -15.91
C GLU A 27 1.59 -4.96 -15.36
N SER A 28 1.17 -3.97 -16.15
CA SER A 28 1.07 -2.58 -15.71
C SER A 28 -0.29 -2.35 -15.07
N ILE A 29 -0.30 -1.75 -13.90
CA ILE A 29 -1.50 -1.46 -13.11
C ILE A 29 -1.63 0.05 -12.92
N GLU A 30 -2.84 0.54 -13.13
CA GLU A 30 -3.18 1.93 -12.89
C GLU A 30 -3.67 2.13 -11.46
N LEU A 31 -3.29 3.26 -10.86
CA LEU A 31 -3.88 3.68 -9.60
C LEU A 31 -5.29 4.21 -9.86
N GLN A 32 -6.24 3.80 -9.03
CA GLN A 32 -7.62 4.26 -9.12
C GLN A 32 -7.83 5.48 -8.21
N SER A 33 -8.46 6.53 -8.72
CA SER A 33 -8.77 7.71 -7.91
C SER A 33 -9.88 7.44 -6.87
N GLY A 34 -9.70 7.93 -5.65
CA GLY A 34 -10.69 7.83 -4.59
C GLY A 34 -10.24 8.42 -3.24
N PHE A 35 -11.17 9.01 -2.49
CA PHE A 35 -10.93 9.51 -1.13
C PHE A 35 -9.73 10.48 -1.01
N GLY A 36 -9.54 11.36 -1.99
CA GLY A 36 -8.46 12.36 -1.98
C GLY A 36 -7.06 11.80 -2.27
N SER A 37 -6.97 10.54 -2.71
CA SER A 37 -5.73 9.86 -3.12
C SER A 37 -5.97 9.02 -4.37
N ASN A 38 -4.90 8.59 -5.04
CA ASN A 38 -4.98 7.49 -6.01
C ASN A 38 -4.45 6.23 -5.33
N ALA A 39 -5.10 5.08 -5.50
CA ALA A 39 -4.68 3.85 -4.83
C ALA A 39 -4.96 2.62 -5.66
N VAL A 40 -4.16 1.58 -5.45
CA VAL A 40 -4.45 0.25 -5.97
C VAL A 40 -3.97 -0.82 -4.99
N THR A 41 -4.79 -1.86 -4.80
CA THR A 41 -4.41 -3.04 -4.04
C THR A 41 -3.67 -4.01 -4.96
N LEU A 42 -2.47 -4.43 -4.56
CA LEU A 42 -1.64 -5.34 -5.36
C LEU A 42 -1.94 -6.80 -5.06
N TRP A 43 -2.22 -7.13 -3.80
CA TRP A 43 -2.53 -8.49 -3.37
C TRP A 43 -3.22 -8.49 -2.01
N GLN A 44 -4.08 -9.48 -1.78
CA GLN A 44 -4.76 -9.70 -0.50
C GLN A 44 -4.66 -11.17 -0.07
N ASN A 45 -4.57 -11.39 1.23
CA ASN A 45 -4.65 -12.69 1.87
C ASN A 45 -5.33 -12.54 3.23
N PHE A 46 -6.13 -13.52 3.62
CA PHE A 46 -7.04 -13.40 4.77
C PHE A 46 -6.65 -14.27 5.97
N GLN A 47 -5.56 -15.03 5.90
CA GLN A 47 -5.15 -15.97 6.94
C GLN A 47 -3.64 -16.05 7.15
N HIS A 48 -3.23 -16.60 8.29
CA HIS A 48 -1.83 -16.88 8.62
C HIS A 48 -1.70 -18.34 9.11
N PRO A 49 -0.85 -19.18 8.49
CA PRO A 49 0.01 -18.90 7.32
C PRO A 49 -0.78 -18.50 6.05
N ALA A 50 -0.14 -17.75 5.14
CA ALA A 50 -0.77 -17.27 3.93
C ALA A 50 -1.23 -18.41 3.02
N GLU A 51 -2.38 -18.25 2.37
CA GLU A 51 -2.84 -19.14 1.31
C GLU A 51 -2.11 -18.83 0.00
N LEU A 52 -1.55 -19.86 -0.66
CA LEU A 52 -0.96 -19.71 -1.99
C LEU A 52 -2.06 -19.87 -3.04
N ARG A 53 -2.17 -18.89 -3.94
CA ARG A 53 -3.22 -18.85 -4.96
C ARG A 53 -2.63 -18.85 -6.37
N ASP A 54 -3.39 -19.36 -7.31
CA ASP A 54 -3.12 -19.34 -8.76
C ASP A 54 -4.11 -18.44 -9.51
N SER A 55 -4.87 -17.61 -8.78
CA SER A 55 -5.76 -16.57 -9.28
C SER A 55 -5.60 -15.29 -8.45
N ASP A 56 -5.99 -14.15 -9.01
CA ASP A 56 -5.96 -12.87 -8.30
C ASP A 56 -7.02 -12.84 -7.18
N PRO A 57 -6.66 -12.61 -5.90
CA PRO A 57 -7.61 -12.47 -4.80
C PRO A 57 -8.19 -11.05 -4.68
N VAL A 58 -7.71 -10.08 -5.45
CA VAL A 58 -8.18 -8.69 -5.40
C VAL A 58 -9.49 -8.54 -6.18
N GLU A 59 -10.53 -8.08 -5.49
CA GLU A 59 -11.79 -7.69 -6.12
C GLU A 59 -11.70 -6.24 -6.64
N PRO A 60 -11.81 -5.97 -7.95
CA PRO A 60 -11.52 -4.65 -8.54
C PRO A 60 -12.30 -3.47 -7.96
N ASP A 61 -13.55 -3.70 -7.55
CA ASP A 61 -14.45 -2.66 -7.04
C ASP A 61 -14.36 -2.51 -5.51
N LYS A 62 -13.61 -3.38 -4.83
CA LYS A 62 -13.55 -3.43 -3.37
C LYS A 62 -12.34 -2.66 -2.85
N ARG A 63 -12.60 -1.62 -2.06
CA ARG A 63 -11.58 -0.72 -1.49
C ARG A 63 -11.27 -1.08 -0.05
N ASP A 64 -10.86 -2.32 0.18
CA ASP A 64 -10.45 -2.75 1.51
C ASP A 64 -9.15 -2.03 1.93
N ILE A 65 -9.12 -1.54 3.16
CA ILE A 65 -7.93 -0.93 3.78
C ILE A 65 -7.30 -1.85 4.82
N TYR A 66 -7.84 -3.04 4.99
CA TYR A 66 -7.45 -4.03 5.99
C TYR A 66 -7.84 -5.45 5.50
N ALA A 67 -7.04 -6.44 5.89
CA ALA A 67 -7.37 -7.86 5.75
C ALA A 67 -6.95 -8.60 7.03
N SER A 68 -7.66 -9.67 7.39
CA SER A 68 -7.33 -10.52 8.54
C SER A 68 -6.00 -11.27 8.42
N GLY A 69 -5.43 -11.31 7.22
CA GLY A 69 -4.06 -11.76 6.98
C GLY A 69 -3.17 -10.57 6.60
N SER A 70 -2.93 -10.40 5.30
CA SER A 70 -2.04 -9.37 4.77
C SER A 70 -2.67 -8.69 3.56
N LEU A 71 -2.47 -7.37 3.45
CA LEU A 71 -2.86 -6.57 2.30
C LEU A 71 -1.66 -5.72 1.88
N ILE A 72 -1.32 -5.73 0.59
CA ILE A 72 -0.33 -4.80 0.03
C ILE A 72 -1.01 -3.90 -0.99
N ARG A 73 -0.78 -2.60 -0.87
CA ARG A 73 -1.33 -1.58 -1.76
C ARG A 73 -0.32 -0.47 -1.99
N VAL A 74 -0.48 0.22 -3.10
CA VAL A 74 0.21 1.48 -3.39
C VAL A 74 -0.80 2.60 -3.24
N VAL A 75 -0.37 3.68 -2.61
CA VAL A 75 -1.18 4.89 -2.42
C VAL A 75 -0.34 6.09 -2.81
N ASP A 76 -0.92 6.91 -3.66
CA ASP A 76 -0.39 8.17 -4.12
C ASP A 76 -1.26 9.29 -3.54
N PHE A 77 -0.62 10.16 -2.77
CA PHE A 77 -1.25 11.27 -2.10
C PHE A 77 -0.81 12.57 -2.78
N PRO A 78 -1.74 13.42 -3.23
CA PRO A 78 -1.40 14.71 -3.79
C PRO A 78 -0.60 15.57 -2.81
N PRO A 79 0.28 16.47 -3.29
CA PRO A 79 0.98 17.43 -2.43
C PRO A 79 0.01 18.24 -1.58
N ASN A 80 0.40 18.56 -0.35
CA ASN A 80 -0.42 19.30 0.63
C ASN A 80 -1.74 18.62 0.99
N SER A 81 -1.87 17.32 0.75
CA SER A 81 -3.01 16.53 1.22
C SER A 81 -2.77 16.02 2.66
N GLN A 82 -3.85 15.62 3.30
CA GLN A 82 -3.82 14.97 4.61
C GLN A 82 -4.36 13.55 4.46
N GLY A 83 -3.58 12.58 4.94
CA GLY A 83 -4.05 11.21 5.10
C GLY A 83 -5.21 11.17 6.10
N HIS A 84 -6.17 10.29 5.87
CA HIS A 84 -7.21 10.03 6.87
C HIS A 84 -6.61 9.27 8.04
N ASN A 85 -6.96 9.67 9.27
CA ASN A 85 -6.68 8.83 10.42
C ASN A 85 -7.46 7.56 10.32
N HIS A 86 -6.72 6.47 10.33
CA HIS A 86 -7.28 5.16 10.54
C HIS A 86 -6.37 4.46 11.53
N ARG A 87 -7.02 3.77 12.47
CA ARG A 87 -6.34 2.82 13.35
C ARG A 87 -6.82 1.45 12.93
N THR A 88 -5.90 0.64 12.46
CA THR A 88 -6.12 -0.77 12.13
C THR A 88 -5.44 -1.62 13.20
N ALA A 89 -6.04 -2.75 13.57
CA ALA A 89 -5.39 -3.72 14.45
C ALA A 89 -4.40 -4.58 13.63
N SER A 90 -3.42 -3.93 12.99
CA SER A 90 -2.46 -4.51 12.06
C SER A 90 -1.03 -4.05 12.35
N LEU A 91 -0.08 -4.77 11.76
CA LEU A 91 1.31 -4.35 11.62
C LEU A 91 1.52 -3.91 10.17
N ASP A 92 1.69 -2.61 9.95
CA ASP A 92 1.84 -2.04 8.61
C ASP A 92 3.29 -1.66 8.33
N TYR A 93 3.71 -1.90 7.10
CA TYR A 93 5.02 -1.50 6.59
C TYR A 93 4.81 -0.45 5.50
N GLY A 94 4.98 0.82 5.85
CA GLY A 94 4.93 1.93 4.90
C GLY A 94 6.29 2.12 4.26
N ILE A 95 6.38 2.01 2.93
CA ILE A 95 7.62 2.25 2.18
C ILE A 95 7.38 3.46 1.30
N VAL A 96 8.17 4.52 1.51
CA VAL A 96 8.03 5.73 0.70
C VAL A 96 8.76 5.50 -0.62
N LEU A 97 8.01 5.39 -1.71
CA LEU A 97 8.56 5.18 -3.05
C LEU A 97 9.04 6.50 -3.68
N GLU A 98 8.28 7.57 -3.48
CA GLU A 98 8.57 8.91 -3.99
C GLU A 98 8.02 9.98 -3.02
N GLY A 99 8.63 11.17 -3.02
CA GLY A 99 8.20 12.31 -2.24
C GLY A 99 8.62 12.25 -0.77
N GLU A 100 7.94 13.05 0.04
CA GLU A 100 8.12 13.13 1.49
C GLU A 100 6.79 13.37 2.19
N LEU A 101 6.68 12.87 3.42
CA LEU A 101 5.54 13.09 4.29
C LEU A 101 6.01 13.32 5.74
N GLU A 102 5.21 14.02 6.53
CA GLU A 102 5.36 14.15 7.97
C GLU A 102 4.38 13.19 8.67
N LEU A 103 4.93 12.31 9.50
CA LEU A 103 4.18 11.49 10.44
C LEU A 103 3.86 12.36 11.67
N LEU A 104 2.58 12.49 12.00
CA LEU A 104 2.11 13.11 13.24
C LEU A 104 1.46 12.04 14.13
N MET A 105 1.94 11.97 15.36
CA MET A 105 1.46 11.06 16.39
C MET A 105 0.44 11.75 17.31
N GLU A 106 -0.29 10.96 18.10
CA GLU A 106 -1.30 11.47 19.05
C GLU A 106 -0.70 12.31 20.19
N ASP A 107 0.60 12.17 20.48
CA ASP A 107 1.33 12.96 21.48
C ASP A 107 1.97 14.23 20.89
N ASP A 108 1.50 14.65 19.72
CA ASP A 108 2.01 15.76 18.92
C ASP A 108 3.47 15.60 18.42
N SER A 109 4.10 14.44 18.64
CA SER A 109 5.41 14.15 18.09
C SER A 109 5.35 13.99 16.57
N ARG A 110 6.42 14.43 15.90
CA ARG A 110 6.51 14.50 14.44
C ARG A 110 7.82 13.97 13.92
N THR A 111 7.78 13.33 12.77
CA THR A 111 8.98 13.02 12.00
C THR A 111 8.70 13.06 10.51
N THR A 112 9.61 13.64 9.73
CA THR A 112 9.58 13.57 8.27
C THR A 112 10.17 12.24 7.81
N VAL A 113 9.55 11.63 6.81
CA VAL A 113 10.04 10.44 6.11
C VAL A 113 9.97 10.70 4.60
N GLY A 114 11.03 10.34 3.90
CA GLY A 114 11.21 10.60 2.47
C GLY A 114 11.43 9.32 1.66
N ALA A 115 11.56 9.46 0.35
CA ALA A 115 11.80 8.35 -0.56
C ALA A 115 12.96 7.44 -0.09
N GLY A 116 12.68 6.13 0.00
CA GLY A 116 13.59 5.11 0.50
C GLY A 116 13.43 4.79 1.99
N ASP A 117 12.73 5.61 2.76
CA ASP A 117 12.46 5.33 4.17
C ASP A 117 11.36 4.28 4.35
N VAL A 118 11.45 3.56 5.48
CA VAL A 118 10.50 2.52 5.87
C VAL A 118 9.92 2.83 7.24
N ILE A 119 8.60 2.76 7.34
CA ILE A 119 7.80 3.00 8.53
C ILE A 119 7.23 1.67 9.00
N VAL A 120 7.43 1.33 10.27
CA VAL A 120 6.85 0.14 10.89
C VAL A 120 5.78 0.60 11.88
N GLN A 121 4.50 0.38 11.55
CA GLN A 121 3.36 0.88 12.30
C GLN A 121 2.67 -0.26 13.05
N GLN A 122 2.60 -0.17 14.39
CA GLN A 122 2.07 -1.22 15.27
C GLN A 122 0.72 -0.83 15.88
N ALA A 123 -0.39 -1.07 15.17
CA ALA A 123 -1.75 -0.85 15.67
C ALA A 123 -2.03 0.53 16.30
N VAL A 124 -1.30 1.56 15.85
CA VAL A 124 -1.43 2.96 16.29
C VAL A 124 -2.25 3.76 15.28
N GLY A 125 -2.99 4.77 15.76
CA GLY A 125 -3.57 5.77 14.88
C GLY A 125 -2.47 6.75 14.46
N THR A 126 -2.36 7.02 13.16
CA THR A 126 -1.33 7.92 12.62
C THR A 126 -1.95 8.90 11.63
N HIS A 127 -1.55 10.17 11.75
CA HIS A 127 -1.81 11.21 10.76
C HIS A 127 -0.62 11.31 9.81
N PHE A 128 -0.89 11.42 8.51
CA PHE A 128 0.13 11.69 7.50
C PHE A 128 -0.14 13.06 6.90
N PHE A 129 0.86 13.94 6.90
CA PHE A 129 0.84 15.20 6.16
C PHE A 129 1.79 15.09 4.97
N PHE A 130 1.27 15.25 3.76
CA PHE A 130 2.11 15.15 2.57
C PHE A 130 2.70 16.53 2.27
N LEU A 131 4.04 16.58 2.25
CA LEU A 131 4.78 17.80 2.02
C LEU A 131 4.74 18.18 0.51
N PRO A 132 5.01 19.44 0.15
CA PRO A 132 4.93 19.95 -1.22
C PRO A 132 5.72 19.13 -2.27
#